data_AF-A0A2V7YEX9-F1
#
_entry.id   AF-A0A2V7YEX9-F1
#
_cell.length_a   1.000
_cell.length_b   1.000
_cell.length_c   1.000
_cell.angle_alpha   90.00
_cell.angle_beta   90.00
_cell.angle_gamma   90.00
#
_symmetry.space_group_name_H-M   'P 1'
#
loop_
_entity.id
_entity.type
_entity.pdbx_description
1 polymer ?
#
loop_
_entity_poly.entity_id
_entity_poly.type
_entity_poly.pdbx_seq_one_letter_code
_entity_poly.pdbx_strand_id
1 'polypeptide(L)'
;MARPKSITQGEPTLNHLELKLKRLEQGGSPRILDLFSGCGGFMAGFQRAGCISLGGVEIDELAASSYASNFRHDTSRDFFQAHASSKDIQSLDPDRLLKS
;
A
#
# COMPACT_ATOMS: atom_id res chain seq x y z
N MET A 1 9.93 -24.74 8.04
CA MET A 1 8.76 -25.37 7.37
C MET A 1 8.75 -24.95 5.90
N ALA A 2 8.92 -25.91 5.00
CA ALA A 2 8.96 -25.68 3.56
C ALA A 2 7.55 -25.39 3.01
N ARG A 3 7.44 -24.46 2.05
CA ARG A 3 6.20 -24.18 1.29
C ARG A 3 5.70 -25.46 0.63
N PRO A 4 4.40 -25.80 0.71
CA PRO A 4 3.85 -26.86 -0.11
C PRO A 4 3.91 -26.47 -1.60
N LYS A 5 4.51 -27.35 -2.41
CA LYS A 5 4.38 -27.36 -3.87
C LYS A 5 3.19 -28.27 -4.23
N SER A 6 2.12 -27.70 -4.76
CA SER A 6 1.27 -28.36 -5.76
C SER A 6 0.35 -27.33 -6.41
N ILE A 7 0.72 -26.87 -7.61
CA ILE A 7 -0.21 -26.18 -8.51
C ILE A 7 -0.48 -27.15 -9.66
N THR A 8 -1.73 -27.57 -9.75
CA THR A 8 -2.31 -28.42 -10.77
C THR A 8 -2.17 -27.76 -12.14
N GLN A 9 -1.73 -28.50 -13.15
CA GLN A 9 -1.65 -28.04 -14.54
C GLN A 9 -3.08 -27.89 -15.12
N GLY A 10 -3.45 -26.70 -15.64
CA GLY A 10 -4.71 -26.56 -16.38
C GLY A 10 -5.22 -25.16 -16.70
N GLU A 11 -4.88 -24.10 -15.95
CA GLU A 11 -5.26 -22.72 -16.30
C GLU A 11 -4.03 -21.80 -16.36
N PRO A 12 -3.95 -20.86 -17.31
CA PRO A 12 -2.90 -19.86 -17.30
C PRO A 12 -3.07 -19.03 -16.03
N THR A 13 -2.17 -19.24 -15.06
CA THR A 13 -2.17 -18.48 -13.82
C THR A 13 -1.79 -17.04 -14.18
N LEU A 14 -2.76 -16.13 -14.09
CA LEU A 14 -2.50 -14.72 -14.37
C LEU A 14 -1.39 -14.21 -13.45
N ASN A 15 -0.40 -13.56 -14.03
CA ASN A 15 0.65 -12.90 -13.26
C ASN A 15 0.09 -11.65 -12.56
N HIS A 16 0.88 -11.06 -11.65
CA HIS A 16 0.42 -9.90 -10.87
C HIS A 16 0.05 -8.68 -11.71
N LEU A 17 0.65 -8.50 -12.89
CA LEU A 17 0.30 -7.40 -13.79
C LEU A 17 -1.09 -7.64 -14.40
N GLU A 18 -1.31 -8.83 -14.93
CA GLU A 18 -2.59 -9.22 -15.54
C GLU A 18 -3.74 -9.13 -14.54
N LEU A 19 -3.53 -9.57 -13.30
CA LEU A 19 -4.51 -9.42 -12.21
C LEU A 19 -4.82 -7.94 -11.91
N LYS A 20 -3.81 -7.06 -11.94
CA LYS A 20 -4.00 -5.63 -11.72
C LYS A 20 -4.77 -4.98 -12.88
N LEU A 21 -4.46 -5.35 -14.12
CA LEU A 21 -5.12 -4.85 -15.33
C LEU A 21 -6.59 -5.28 -15.38
N LYS A 22 -6.86 -6.58 -15.19
CA LYS A 22 -8.22 -7.13 -15.17
C LYS A 22 -9.12 -6.41 -14.15
N ARG A 23 -8.59 -6.12 -12.97
CA ARG A 23 -9.30 -5.37 -11.93
C ARG A 23 -9.62 -3.92 -12.36
N LEU A 24 -8.72 -3.26 -13.07
CA LEU A 24 -8.96 -1.91 -13.60
C LEU A 24 -10.00 -1.94 -14.74
N GLU A 25 -9.91 -2.90 -15.65
CA GLU A 25 -10.88 -3.11 -16.74
C GLU A 25 -12.30 -3.37 -16.23
N GLN A 26 -12.43 -4.01 -15.07
CA GLN A 26 -13.70 -4.25 -14.38
C GLN A 26 -14.20 -3.04 -13.57
N GLY A 27 -13.59 -1.86 -13.72
CA GLY A 27 -13.99 -0.62 -13.05
C GLY A 27 -13.44 -0.44 -11.64
N GLY A 28 -12.49 -1.28 -11.21
CA GLY A 28 -11.85 -1.11 -9.89
C GLY A 28 -10.93 0.11 -9.84
N SER A 29 -10.96 0.88 -8.76
CA SER A 29 -10.12 2.08 -8.58
C SER A 29 -8.62 1.76 -8.54
N PRO A 30 -7.74 2.56 -9.17
CA PRO A 30 -6.29 2.42 -9.00
C PRO A 30 -5.88 2.45 -7.53
N ARG A 31 -4.87 1.63 -7.19
CA ARG A 31 -4.33 1.54 -5.83
C ARG A 31 -2.93 2.11 -5.82
N ILE A 32 -2.68 3.08 -4.96
CA ILE A 32 -1.47 3.91 -4.98
C ILE A 32 -0.67 3.67 -3.71
N LEU A 33 0.61 3.37 -3.86
CA LEU A 33 1.60 3.43 -2.79
C LEU A 33 2.45 4.68 -3.00
N ASP A 34 2.53 5.53 -1.98
CA ASP A 34 3.24 6.81 -2.05
C ASP A 34 4.64 6.66 -1.46
N LEU A 35 5.68 6.85 -2.27
CA LEU A 35 7.08 6.72 -1.85
C LEU A 35 7.66 8.11 -1.66
N PHE A 36 8.38 8.34 -0.55
CA PHE A 36 8.82 9.68 -0.12
C PHE A 36 7.60 10.60 0.08
N SER A 37 6.60 10.07 0.78
CA SER A 37 5.25 10.63 0.76
C SER A 37 5.12 11.99 1.44
N GLY A 38 6.09 12.37 2.28
CA GLY A 38 5.95 13.50 3.19
C GLY A 38 4.63 13.40 3.97
N CYS A 39 3.94 14.53 4.13
CA CYS A 39 2.61 14.59 4.72
C CYS A 39 1.46 14.19 3.75
N GLY A 40 1.78 13.78 2.52
CA GLY A 40 0.85 13.19 1.55
C GLY A 40 0.11 14.18 0.64
N GLY A 41 0.74 15.30 0.30
CA GLY A 41 0.20 16.22 -0.72
C GLY A 41 -0.01 15.56 -2.09
N PHE A 42 0.87 14.63 -2.47
CA PHE A 42 0.75 13.85 -3.70
C PHE A 42 -0.44 12.87 -3.63
N MET A 43 -0.54 12.09 -2.55
CA MET A 43 -1.68 11.21 -2.30
C MET A 43 -3.03 11.95 -2.29
N ALA A 44 -3.10 13.17 -1.76
CA ALA A 44 -4.34 13.95 -1.74
C ALA A 44 -4.91 14.18 -3.16
N GLY A 45 -4.05 14.38 -4.17
CA GLY A 45 -4.47 14.48 -5.57
C GLY A 45 -5.10 13.18 -6.08
N PHE A 46 -4.47 12.03 -5.79
CA PHE A 46 -4.99 10.72 -6.19
C PHE A 46 -6.29 10.35 -5.50
N GLN A 47 -6.43 10.65 -4.22
CA GLN A 47 -7.68 10.41 -3.49
C GLN A 47 -8.83 11.21 -4.12
N ARG A 48 -8.59 12.48 -4.48
CA ARG A 48 -9.58 13.32 -5.21
C ARG A 48 -9.91 12.77 -6.59
N ALA A 49 -8.98 12.07 -7.24
CA ALA A 49 -9.18 11.38 -8.51
C ALA A 49 -9.87 9.99 -8.35
N GLY A 50 -10.30 9.61 -7.15
CA GLY A 50 -10.99 8.34 -6.89
C GLY A 50 -10.06 7.13 -6.74
N CYS A 51 -8.76 7.34 -6.56
CA CYS A 51 -7.81 6.27 -6.27
C CYS A 51 -7.84 5.88 -4.79
N ILE A 52 -7.40 4.65 -4.52
CA ILE A 52 -7.31 4.09 -3.17
C ILE A 52 -5.86 4.21 -2.69
N SER A 53 -5.66 4.87 -1.56
CA SER A 53 -4.36 4.88 -0.89
C SER A 53 -4.08 3.51 -0.27
N LEU A 54 -2.91 2.93 -0.58
CA LEU A 54 -2.38 1.76 0.12
C LEU A 54 -1.50 2.15 1.29
N GLY A 55 -0.75 3.25 1.19
CA GLY A 55 0.00 3.85 2.30
C GLY A 55 1.10 4.78 1.80
N GLY A 56 1.88 5.30 2.75
CA GLY A 56 3.06 6.13 2.51
C GLY A 56 4.32 5.50 3.09
N VAL A 57 5.44 5.66 2.39
CA VAL A 57 6.79 5.40 2.90
C VAL A 57 7.47 6.74 3.08
N GLU A 58 7.76 7.10 4.32
CA GLU A 58 8.35 8.38 4.69
C GLU A 58 9.27 8.19 5.90
N ILE A 59 10.48 8.74 5.84
CA ILE A 59 11.49 8.60 6.87
C ILE A 59 11.32 9.62 8.00
N ASP A 60 10.72 10.78 7.72
CA ASP A 60 10.40 11.77 8.73
C ASP A 60 9.17 11.34 9.56
N GLU A 61 9.36 11.24 10.88
CA GLU A 61 8.34 10.74 11.82
C GLU A 61 7.10 11.63 11.87
N LEU A 62 7.27 12.96 11.84
CA LEU A 62 6.16 13.90 11.91
C LEU A 62 5.36 13.90 10.61
N ALA A 63 6.04 13.79 9.47
CA ALA A 63 5.42 13.67 8.16
C ALA A 63 4.64 12.35 8.02
N ALA A 64 5.21 11.22 8.46
CA ALA A 64 4.54 9.93 8.47
C ALA A 64 3.28 9.93 9.37
N SER A 65 3.38 10.51 10.57
CA SER A 65 2.24 10.66 11.49
C SER A 65 1.13 11.56 10.90
N SER A 66 1.53 12.67 10.26
CA SER A 66 0.61 13.57 9.57
C SER A 66 -0.09 12.87 8.39
N TYR A 67 0.66 12.09 7.60
CA TYR A 67 0.12 11.28 6.52
C TYR A 67 -0.95 10.31 7.03
N ALA A 68 -0.65 9.55 8.09
CA ALA A 68 -1.60 8.60 8.67
C ALA A 68 -2.87 9.29 9.20
N SER A 69 -2.73 10.46 9.82
CA SER A 69 -3.87 11.27 10.28
C SER A 69 -4.76 11.71 9.11
N ASN A 70 -4.16 12.09 7.98
CA ASN A 70 -4.93 12.50 6.80
C ASN A 70 -5.66 11.33 6.12
N PHE A 71 -5.02 10.16 6.01
CA PHE A 71 -5.49 9.09 5.12
C PHE A 71 -5.86 7.76 5.80
N ARG A 72 -5.64 7.60 7.11
CA ARG A 72 -5.84 6.34 7.87
C ARG A 72 -6.53 6.51 9.23
N HIS A 73 -7.11 7.68 9.50
CA HIS A 73 -7.73 8.00 10.79
C HIS A 73 -8.92 7.10 11.17
N ASP A 74 -9.53 6.43 10.19
CA ASP A 74 -10.69 5.54 10.35
C ASP A 74 -10.32 4.06 10.52
N THR A 75 -9.04 3.75 10.66
CA THR A 75 -8.53 2.37 10.80
C THR A 75 -8.35 1.95 12.26
N SER A 76 -8.09 0.65 12.51
CA SER A 76 -7.77 0.19 13.86
C SER A 76 -6.51 0.87 14.40
N ARG A 77 -6.38 0.98 15.73
CA ARG A 77 -5.21 1.61 16.37
C ARG A 77 -3.88 1.03 15.86
N ASP A 78 -3.78 -0.29 15.80
CA ASP A 78 -2.53 -0.96 15.40
C ASP A 78 -2.21 -0.66 13.93
N PHE A 79 -3.23 -0.62 13.07
CA PHE A 79 -3.06 -0.29 11.66
C PHE A 79 -2.69 1.18 11.46
N PHE A 80 -3.36 2.09 12.18
CA PHE A 80 -3.01 3.50 12.21
C PHE A 80 -1.54 3.70 12.62
N GLN A 81 -1.10 3.03 13.68
CA GLN A 81 0.25 3.17 14.21
C GLN A 81 1.32 2.63 13.26
N ALA A 82 1.06 1.49 12.58
CA ALA A 82 1.91 0.99 11.52
C ALA A 82 2.07 2.02 10.38
N HIS A 83 0.99 2.72 10.03
CA HIS A 83 1.02 3.78 9.04
C HIS A 83 1.71 5.07 9.50
N ALA A 84 1.53 5.46 10.77
CA ALA A 84 2.08 6.67 11.36
C ALA A 84 3.59 6.59 11.63
N SER A 85 4.15 5.39 11.68
CA SER A 85 5.57 5.18 11.98
C SER A 85 6.46 5.52 10.77
N SER A 86 7.61 6.14 11.02
CA SER A 86 8.65 6.41 10.02
C SER A 86 9.17 5.12 9.37
N LYS A 87 9.50 5.18 8.09
CA LYS A 87 9.91 4.07 7.23
C LYS A 87 11.07 4.50 6.35
N ASP A 88 12.23 3.89 6.56
CA ASP A 88 13.38 4.07 5.69
C ASP A 88 13.30 3.08 4.51
N ILE A 89 13.15 3.61 3.29
CA ILE A 89 13.04 2.83 2.05
C ILE A 89 14.24 1.90 1.80
N GLN A 90 15.42 2.23 2.34
CA GLN A 90 16.65 1.45 2.11
C GLN A 90 16.71 0.18 2.96
N SER A 91 16.12 0.22 4.16
CA SER A 91 16.18 -0.87 5.15
C SER A 91 14.83 -1.57 5.33
N LEU A 92 13.74 -0.98 4.87
CA LEU A 92 12.40 -1.54 4.98
C LEU A 92 12.22 -2.77 4.09
N ASP A 93 11.85 -3.88 4.72
CA ASP A 93 11.40 -5.08 4.01
C ASP A 93 10.02 -4.83 3.35
N PRO A 94 9.86 -5.09 2.04
CA PRO A 94 8.58 -4.94 1.34
C PRO A 94 7.41 -5.68 2.01
N ASP A 95 7.65 -6.82 2.65
CA ASP A 95 6.60 -7.60 3.32
C ASP A 95 6.10 -6.93 4.61
N ARG A 96 6.81 -5.93 5.12
CA ARG A 96 6.48 -5.15 6.33
C ARG A 96 5.88 -3.79 6.05
N LEU A 97 5.79 -3.39 4.78
CA LEU A 97 5.49 -2.00 4.38
C LEU A 97 4.15 -1.46 4.91
N LEU A 98 3.15 -2.34 5.10
CA LEU A 98 1.77 -1.99 5.46
C LEU A 98 1.14 -2.97 6.48
N LYS A 99 1.96 -3.70 7.25
CA LYS A 99 1.45 -4.66 8.25
C LYS A 99 1.63 -4.11 9.65
N SER A 100 0.59 -4.29 10.48
CA SER A 100 0.63 -4.21 11.94
C SER A 100 1.27 -5.47 12.53
#